data_AF-A0A1M6JLK6-F1
#
_entry.id   AF-A0A1M6JLK6-F1
#
_cell.length_a   1.000
_cell.length_b   1.000
_cell.length_c   1.000
_cell.angle_alpha   90.00
_cell.angle_beta   90.00
_cell.angle_gamma   90.00
#
_symmetry.space_group_name_H-M   'P 1'
#
loop_
_entity.id
_entity.type
_entity.pdbx_description
1 polymer ?
#
loop_
_entity_poly.entity_id
_entity_poly.type
_entity_poly.pdbx_seq_one_letter_code
_entity_poly.pdbx_strand_id
1 'polypeptide(L)'
;MTKTHMGRVLQVVDDRLEYDEHAKNLLSDKLVLAWLMSSAVEEVKGMAIGEIIGCIELYWKCYDRVLYEKEGSGCNNKNGGNMTEKKRCGWVNLKNPRYVHYHDDEWGKPHFEDAYFFEMLILESFQAGLSWECVLNKREAFREAFDGFDYERIAVYPDEKLDELAQNKDIIRNRLKIRAAKNNAKIFMEIQKEFGSFSDYIWGFTDGKVIANRDGVVRATSPLSDQVSKDLKKRGMKFVGSTIIYSYLQAVGVIDDHDEECSFY
;
A
#
# COMPACT_ATOMS: atom_id res chain seq x y z
N MET A 1 6.23 -4.32 -38.06
CA MET A 1 5.71 -5.45 -37.25
C MET A 1 4.34 -5.10 -36.69
N THR A 2 3.32 -5.91 -36.95
CA THR A 2 2.00 -5.74 -36.33
C THR A 2 2.10 -6.04 -34.83
N LYS A 3 1.37 -5.30 -33.98
CA LYS A 3 1.36 -5.43 -32.51
C LYS A 3 1.22 -6.89 -32.01
N THR A 4 0.66 -7.76 -32.83
CA THR A 4 0.44 -9.18 -32.57
C THR A 4 1.72 -10.03 -32.57
N HIS A 5 2.75 -9.67 -33.33
CA HIS A 5 4.01 -10.45 -33.38
C HIS A 5 4.90 -10.18 -32.18
N MET A 6 5.02 -8.92 -31.76
CA MET A 6 5.87 -8.56 -30.61
C MET A 6 5.31 -9.08 -29.28
N GLY A 7 3.98 -9.16 -29.16
CA GLY A 7 3.33 -9.79 -28.00
C GLY A 7 3.61 -11.28 -27.87
N ARG A 8 3.70 -12.03 -29.00
CA ARG A 8 4.00 -13.46 -28.97
C ARG A 8 5.45 -13.76 -28.61
N VAL A 9 6.39 -12.94 -29.10
CA VAL A 9 7.81 -13.07 -28.76
C VAL A 9 8.04 -12.83 -27.27
N LEU A 10 7.38 -11.82 -26.68
CA LEU A 10 7.46 -11.53 -25.24
C LEU A 10 6.82 -12.64 -24.38
N GLN A 11 5.68 -13.19 -24.81
CA GLN A 11 5.02 -14.30 -24.12
C GLN A 11 5.91 -15.55 -24.07
N VAL A 12 6.58 -15.89 -25.18
CA VAL A 12 7.48 -17.07 -25.25
C VAL A 12 8.72 -16.91 -24.37
N VAL A 13 9.20 -15.68 -24.19
CA VAL A 13 10.33 -15.37 -23.30
C VAL A 13 9.91 -15.47 -21.83
N ASP A 14 8.75 -14.92 -21.46
CA ASP A 14 8.22 -15.04 -20.09
C ASP A 14 7.90 -16.49 -19.71
N ASP A 15 7.19 -17.23 -20.58
CA ASP A 15 6.77 -18.62 -20.32
C ASP A 15 7.98 -19.57 -20.15
N ARG A 16 9.13 -19.24 -20.75
CA ARG A 16 10.38 -20.02 -20.60
C ARG A 16 11.23 -19.59 -19.41
N LEU A 17 11.13 -18.35 -18.96
CA LEU A 17 11.80 -17.85 -17.75
C LEU A 17 11.09 -18.29 -16.46
N GLU A 18 9.80 -18.63 -16.53
CA GLU A 18 9.07 -19.19 -15.38
C GLU A 18 9.52 -20.63 -15.02
N TYR A 19 10.09 -21.39 -15.95
CA TYR A 19 10.33 -22.82 -15.78
C TYR A 19 11.77 -23.25 -15.42
N ASP A 20 12.74 -22.34 -15.37
CA ASP A 20 14.13 -22.70 -15.06
C ASP A 20 14.77 -21.74 -14.04
N GLU A 21 14.80 -22.17 -12.79
CA GLU A 21 15.43 -21.47 -11.66
C GLU A 21 16.97 -21.36 -11.82
N HIS A 22 17.56 -22.16 -12.72
CA HIS A 22 18.99 -22.11 -13.05
C HIS A 22 19.30 -21.01 -14.08
N ALA A 23 18.40 -20.74 -15.03
CA ALA A 23 18.56 -19.68 -16.02
C ALA A 23 18.50 -18.27 -15.42
N LYS A 24 17.70 -18.06 -14.36
CA LYS A 24 17.62 -16.77 -13.63
C LYS A 24 18.95 -16.36 -12.97
N ASN A 25 19.75 -17.33 -12.54
CA ASN A 25 21.03 -17.08 -11.87
C ASN A 25 22.24 -16.99 -12.84
N LEU A 26 22.03 -17.22 -14.14
CA LEU A 26 23.10 -17.23 -15.17
C LEU A 26 23.05 -16.05 -16.16
N LEU A 27 22.40 -14.95 -15.78
CA LEU A 27 22.26 -13.74 -16.60
C LEU A 27 23.51 -12.81 -16.61
N SER A 28 24.71 -13.37 -16.49
CA SER A 28 25.96 -12.61 -16.65
C SER A 28 26.80 -13.02 -17.87
N ASP A 29 26.43 -14.09 -18.58
CA ASP A 29 27.26 -14.59 -19.69
C ASP A 29 26.60 -14.41 -21.06
N LYS A 30 27.22 -13.57 -21.90
CA LYS A 30 26.75 -13.22 -23.27
C LYS A 30 26.55 -14.44 -24.17
N LEU A 31 27.13 -15.59 -23.79
CA LEU A 31 27.01 -16.86 -24.50
C LEU A 31 25.63 -17.52 -24.37
N VAL A 32 24.91 -17.32 -23.25
CA VAL A 32 23.57 -17.87 -23.03
C VAL A 32 22.53 -17.13 -23.89
N LEU A 33 22.69 -15.81 -24.01
CA LEU A 33 21.89 -15.00 -24.94
C LEU A 33 22.16 -15.36 -26.40
N ALA A 34 23.42 -15.60 -26.78
CA ALA A 34 23.75 -16.10 -28.12
C ALA A 34 23.13 -17.48 -28.40
N TRP A 35 23.07 -18.37 -27.41
CA TRP A 35 22.44 -19.69 -27.51
C TRP A 35 20.90 -19.60 -27.66
N LEU A 36 20.25 -18.76 -26.84
CA LEU A 36 18.82 -18.45 -26.95
C LEU A 36 18.47 -17.82 -28.30
N MET A 37 19.31 -16.90 -28.79
CA MET A 37 19.15 -16.29 -30.11
C MET A 37 19.38 -17.27 -31.26
N SER A 38 20.29 -18.25 -31.11
CA SER A 38 20.47 -19.32 -32.10
C SER A 38 19.27 -20.28 -32.19
N SER A 39 18.47 -20.35 -31.11
CA SER A 39 17.28 -21.20 -31.02
C SER A 39 16.00 -20.48 -31.51
N ALA A 40 16.06 -19.17 -31.73
CA ALA A 40 15.00 -18.34 -32.32
C ALA A 40 15.11 -18.18 -33.84
N VAL A 41 16.06 -18.90 -34.48
CA VAL A 41 16.44 -18.74 -35.89
C VAL A 41 15.31 -18.98 -36.89
N GLU A 42 14.21 -19.64 -36.52
CA GLU A 42 13.08 -19.83 -37.44
C GLU A 42 12.17 -18.59 -37.56
N GLU A 43 12.09 -17.72 -36.56
CA GLU A 43 11.12 -16.60 -36.54
C GLU A 43 11.66 -15.28 -37.09
N VAL A 44 12.97 -15.18 -37.34
CA VAL A 44 13.66 -13.99 -37.91
C VAL A 44 14.08 -14.16 -39.37
N LYS A 45 13.75 -15.30 -39.99
CA LYS A 45 14.02 -15.56 -41.42
C LYS A 45 13.31 -14.52 -42.29
N GLY A 46 14.09 -13.69 -42.97
CA GLY A 46 13.59 -12.71 -43.96
C GLY A 46 13.53 -11.26 -43.47
N MET A 47 13.89 -10.97 -42.22
CA MET A 47 14.03 -9.59 -41.75
C MET A 47 15.35 -8.98 -42.22
N ALA A 48 15.32 -7.71 -42.61
CA ALA A 48 16.54 -6.99 -42.92
C ALA A 48 17.35 -6.77 -41.62
N ILE A 49 18.69 -6.82 -41.72
CA ILE A 49 19.59 -6.67 -40.56
C ILE A 49 19.28 -5.39 -39.75
N GLY A 50 18.91 -4.29 -40.42
CA GLY A 50 18.53 -3.03 -39.76
C GLY A 50 17.26 -3.11 -38.91
N GLU A 51 16.29 -3.97 -39.27
CA GLU A 51 15.06 -4.17 -38.51
C GLU A 51 15.33 -5.03 -37.26
N ILE A 52 16.23 -6.00 -37.38
CA ILE A 52 16.68 -6.83 -36.26
C ILE A 52 17.43 -5.96 -35.23
N ILE A 53 18.32 -5.08 -35.70
CA ILE A 53 19.02 -4.11 -34.84
C ILE A 53 18.02 -3.18 -34.16
N GLY A 54 17.01 -2.66 -34.88
CA GLY A 54 15.97 -1.81 -34.29
C GLY A 54 15.12 -2.51 -33.21
N CYS A 55 14.80 -3.79 -33.39
CA CYS A 55 14.12 -4.59 -32.37
C CYS A 55 14.99 -4.81 -31.13
N ILE A 56 16.30 -5.05 -31.32
CA ILE A 56 17.27 -5.18 -30.23
C ILE A 56 17.43 -3.85 -29.49
N GLU A 57 17.52 -2.71 -30.19
CA GLU A 57 17.61 -1.38 -29.56
C GLU A 57 16.34 -1.00 -28.80
N LEU A 58 15.15 -1.38 -29.29
CA LEU A 58 13.89 -1.16 -28.57
C LEU A 58 13.77 -2.08 -27.35
N TYR A 59 14.20 -3.33 -27.48
CA TYR A 59 14.30 -4.25 -26.34
C TYR A 59 15.29 -3.72 -25.31
N TRP A 60 16.45 -3.20 -25.73
CA TRP A 60 17.42 -2.56 -24.85
C TRP A 60 16.90 -1.26 -24.25
N LYS A 61 16.11 -0.45 -24.96
CA LYS A 61 15.46 0.75 -24.38
C LYS A 61 14.37 0.40 -23.36
N CYS A 62 13.65 -0.71 -23.54
CA CYS A 62 12.72 -1.22 -22.53
C CYS A 62 13.46 -1.85 -21.35
N TYR A 63 14.56 -2.56 -21.62
CA TYR A 63 15.38 -3.22 -20.61
C TYR A 63 16.22 -2.23 -19.80
N ASP A 64 16.82 -1.22 -20.42
CA ASP A 64 17.53 -0.11 -19.77
C ASP A 64 16.57 0.73 -18.93
N ARG A 65 15.28 0.82 -19.29
CA ARG A 65 14.26 1.46 -18.42
C ARG A 65 13.91 0.62 -17.19
N VAL A 66 14.16 -0.68 -17.22
CA VAL A 66 13.95 -1.64 -16.13
C VAL A 66 15.24 -1.90 -15.34
N LEU A 67 16.42 -1.63 -15.93
CA LEU A 67 17.73 -1.79 -15.30
C LEU A 67 18.38 -0.49 -14.82
N TYR A 68 17.92 0.70 -15.23
CA TYR A 68 18.36 1.95 -14.57
C TYR A 68 17.89 2.06 -13.10
N GLU A 69 17.07 1.14 -12.62
CA GLU A 69 16.73 0.98 -11.20
C GLU A 69 17.52 -0.13 -10.50
N LYS A 70 18.45 -0.83 -11.19
CA LYS A 70 19.32 -1.83 -10.57
C LYS A 70 20.75 -1.74 -11.09
N GLU A 71 21.60 -1.15 -10.24
CA GLU A 71 23.07 -1.25 -10.24
C GLU A 71 23.83 -0.34 -11.23
N GLY A 72 24.13 0.88 -10.78
CA GLY A 72 25.24 1.65 -11.33
C GLY A 72 26.56 1.27 -10.66
N SER A 73 27.52 0.75 -11.44
CA SER A 73 28.95 1.05 -11.26
C SER A 73 29.73 0.65 -12.54
N GLY A 74 30.54 1.48 -13.18
CA GLY A 74 30.82 2.89 -13.00
C GLY A 74 31.80 3.35 -14.08
N CYS A 75 31.83 4.66 -14.36
CA CYS A 75 33.08 5.39 -14.59
C CYS A 75 32.82 6.90 -14.50
N ASN A 76 33.49 7.52 -13.51
CA ASN A 76 33.82 8.94 -13.38
C ASN A 76 32.79 9.98 -13.81
N ASN A 77 32.07 10.52 -12.83
CA ASN A 77 31.89 11.96 -12.81
C ASN A 77 31.88 12.51 -11.39
N LYS A 78 32.75 13.50 -11.14
CA LYS A 78 32.79 14.28 -9.91
C LYS A 78 31.53 15.15 -9.88
N ASN A 79 30.60 14.82 -8.98
CA ASN A 79 29.69 15.73 -8.28
C ASN A 79 28.75 14.87 -7.42
N GLY A 80 29.28 14.42 -6.28
CA GLY A 80 28.52 13.70 -5.26
C GLY A 80 27.56 14.66 -4.54
N GLY A 81 26.36 14.81 -5.09
CA GLY A 81 25.21 15.29 -4.33
C GLY A 81 24.83 14.22 -3.31
N ASN A 82 25.14 14.48 -2.05
CA ASN A 82 24.78 13.64 -0.91
C ASN A 82 23.24 13.64 -0.79
N MET A 83 22.55 12.64 -1.35
CA MET A 83 21.15 12.39 -0.98
C MET A 83 21.20 11.80 0.43
N THR A 84 20.98 12.65 1.43
CA THR A 84 20.92 12.27 2.83
C THR A 84 19.91 11.13 2.99
N GLU A 85 20.38 9.98 3.47
CA GLU A 85 19.52 8.85 3.83
C GLU A 85 18.44 9.32 4.81
N LYS A 86 17.15 9.23 4.41
CA LYS A 86 16.04 9.67 5.25
C LYS A 86 15.95 8.78 6.50
N LYS A 87 16.16 9.37 7.67
CA LYS A 87 15.85 8.72 8.96
C LYS A 87 14.33 8.59 9.09
N ARG A 88 13.85 7.44 9.58
CA ARG A 88 12.44 7.13 9.76
C ARG A 88 12.18 6.71 11.20
N CYS A 89 10.91 6.68 11.60
CA CYS A 89 10.54 6.20 12.92
C CYS A 89 11.03 4.76 13.16
N GLY A 90 11.33 4.44 14.41
CA GLY A 90 11.93 3.16 14.80
C GLY A 90 11.04 1.94 14.56
N TRP A 91 9.73 2.15 14.38
CA TRP A 91 8.77 1.08 14.10
C TRP A 91 8.69 0.69 12.62
N VAL A 92 9.32 1.44 11.70
CA VAL A 92 9.23 1.19 10.26
C VAL A 92 10.13 0.01 9.88
N ASN A 93 9.53 -1.06 9.36
CA ASN A 93 10.30 -2.14 8.75
C ASN A 93 10.82 -1.72 7.37
N LEU A 94 12.09 -1.32 7.30
CA LEU A 94 12.74 -0.86 6.06
C LEU A 94 12.80 -1.92 4.94
N LYS A 95 12.60 -3.20 5.26
CA LYS A 95 12.56 -4.28 4.27
C LYS A 95 11.20 -4.41 3.57
N ASN A 96 10.18 -3.72 4.05
CA ASN A 96 8.85 -3.71 3.46
C ASN A 96 8.59 -2.36 2.78
N PRO A 97 8.68 -2.27 1.43
CA PRO A 97 8.46 -1.03 0.70
C PRO A 97 7.08 -0.40 0.93
N ARG A 98 6.04 -1.21 1.17
CA ARG A 98 4.69 -0.70 1.47
C ARG A 98 4.65 -0.01 2.82
N TYR A 99 5.35 -0.56 3.81
CA TYR A 99 5.38 0.01 5.15
C TYR A 99 6.20 1.30 5.18
N VAL A 100 7.29 1.35 4.42
CA VAL A 100 8.07 2.56 4.18
C VAL A 100 7.23 3.64 3.49
N HIS A 101 6.53 3.30 2.41
CA HIS A 101 5.66 4.25 1.69
C HIS A 101 4.55 4.78 2.58
N TYR A 102 3.86 3.91 3.33
CA TYR A 102 2.84 4.31 4.29
C TYR A 102 3.36 5.32 5.31
N HIS A 103 4.54 5.07 5.89
CA HIS A 103 5.17 6.00 6.83
C HIS A 103 5.51 7.33 6.16
N ASP A 104 6.17 7.29 5.00
CA ASP A 104 6.72 8.47 4.35
C ASP A 104 5.62 9.36 3.75
N ASP A 105 4.54 8.75 3.26
CA ASP A 105 3.57 9.39 2.39
C ASP A 105 2.18 9.57 3.01
N GLU A 106 1.82 8.79 4.03
CA GLU A 106 0.46 8.78 4.61
C GLU A 106 0.44 9.06 6.12
N TRP A 107 1.22 8.32 6.91
CA TRP A 107 1.11 8.33 8.36
C TRP A 107 1.54 9.66 8.99
N GLY A 108 0.71 10.18 9.90
CA GLY A 108 0.92 11.47 10.56
C GLY A 108 0.60 12.69 9.68
N LYS A 109 0.24 12.51 8.39
CA LYS A 109 -0.11 13.61 7.51
C LYS A 109 -1.61 13.92 7.54
N PRO A 110 -2.02 15.20 7.63
CA PRO A 110 -3.44 15.55 7.69
C PRO A 110 -4.19 15.11 6.43
N HIS A 111 -5.25 14.33 6.63
CA HIS A 111 -6.23 13.98 5.62
C HIS A 111 -7.59 14.63 5.93
N PHE A 112 -8.44 14.80 4.91
CA PHE A 112 -9.77 15.43 5.07
C PHE A 112 -10.89 14.68 4.33
N GLU A 113 -10.55 13.65 3.58
CA GLU A 113 -11.49 12.90 2.75
C GLU A 113 -12.17 11.78 3.54
N ASP A 114 -13.50 11.82 3.63
CA ASP A 114 -14.29 10.80 4.35
C ASP A 114 -14.03 9.36 3.88
N ALA A 115 -13.77 9.17 2.58
CA ALA A 115 -13.42 7.85 2.04
C ALA A 115 -12.14 7.30 2.69
N TYR A 116 -11.11 8.14 2.84
CA TYR A 116 -9.86 7.75 3.50
C TYR A 116 -10.07 7.51 5.01
N PHE A 117 -10.84 8.39 5.67
CA PHE A 117 -11.18 8.24 7.09
C PHE A 117 -11.90 6.93 7.36
N PHE A 118 -12.84 6.55 6.49
CA PHE A 118 -13.58 5.29 6.63
C PHE A 118 -12.68 4.08 6.36
N GLU A 119 -11.89 4.10 5.28
CA GLU A 119 -10.93 3.04 4.95
C GLU A 119 -9.99 2.75 6.15
N MET A 120 -9.37 3.79 6.69
CA MET A 120 -8.45 3.66 7.81
C MET A 120 -9.15 3.22 9.10
N LEU A 121 -10.37 3.68 9.37
CA LEU A 121 -11.15 3.26 10.54
C LEU A 121 -11.42 1.75 10.51
N ILE A 122 -11.77 1.22 9.33
CA ILE A 122 -11.98 -0.22 9.15
C ILE A 122 -10.65 -0.96 9.34
N LEU A 123 -9.58 -0.57 8.64
CA LEU A 123 -8.28 -1.26 8.74
C LEU A 123 -7.74 -1.30 10.18
N GLU A 124 -7.82 -0.18 10.92
CA GLU A 124 -7.40 -0.11 12.32
C GLU A 124 -8.28 -0.98 13.24
N SER A 125 -9.59 -1.04 12.98
CA SER A 125 -10.49 -1.98 13.66
C SER A 125 -10.07 -3.44 13.45
N PHE A 126 -9.50 -3.76 12.27
CA PHE A 126 -9.00 -5.08 11.95
C PHE A 126 -7.62 -5.39 12.52
N GLN A 127 -6.83 -4.37 12.89
CA GLN A 127 -5.50 -4.51 13.48
C GLN A 127 -5.51 -5.19 14.86
N ALA A 128 -6.58 -5.07 15.66
CA ALA A 128 -6.60 -5.59 17.03
C ALA A 128 -6.15 -7.08 17.14
N GLY A 129 -4.99 -7.32 17.75
CA GLY A 129 -4.36 -8.64 17.89
C GLY A 129 -3.40 -9.06 16.78
N LEU A 130 -3.02 -8.14 15.88
CA LEU A 130 -2.08 -8.34 14.77
C LEU A 130 -1.11 -7.15 14.68
N SER A 131 -0.01 -7.31 13.92
CA SER A 131 0.82 -6.16 13.56
C SER A 131 0.11 -5.30 12.50
N TRP A 132 0.36 -3.99 12.52
CA TRP A 132 -0.14 -3.10 11.47
C TRP A 132 0.38 -3.51 10.09
N GLU A 133 1.64 -3.92 10.00
CA GLU A 133 2.24 -4.44 8.76
C GLU A 133 1.43 -5.59 8.13
N CYS A 134 0.86 -6.49 8.96
CA CYS A 134 0.01 -7.58 8.49
C CYS A 134 -1.28 -7.06 7.83
N VAL A 135 -1.90 -6.03 8.42
CA VAL A 135 -3.10 -5.39 7.87
C VAL A 135 -2.76 -4.62 6.61
N LEU A 136 -1.70 -3.80 6.65
CA LEU A 136 -1.26 -2.96 5.53
C LEU A 136 -0.90 -3.79 4.29
N ASN A 137 -0.24 -4.94 4.47
CA ASN A 137 0.06 -5.85 3.37
C ASN A 137 -1.20 -6.45 2.71
N LYS A 138 -2.33 -6.46 3.43
CA LYS A 138 -3.64 -6.93 2.95
C LYS A 138 -4.57 -5.79 2.52
N ARG A 139 -4.13 -4.52 2.59
CA ARG A 139 -4.98 -3.35 2.32
C ARG A 139 -5.70 -3.42 0.97
N GLU A 140 -5.00 -3.79 -0.10
CA GLU A 140 -5.62 -3.97 -1.43
C GLU A 140 -6.66 -5.11 -1.47
N ALA A 141 -6.38 -6.23 -0.80
CA ALA A 141 -7.34 -7.32 -0.70
C ALA A 141 -8.59 -6.91 0.10
N PHE A 142 -8.42 -6.09 1.15
CA PHE A 142 -9.54 -5.47 1.84
C PHE A 142 -10.31 -4.53 0.92
N ARG A 143 -9.62 -3.68 0.13
CA ARG A 143 -10.26 -2.76 -0.81
C ARG A 143 -11.13 -3.51 -1.81
N GLU A 144 -10.63 -4.58 -2.40
CA GLU A 144 -11.41 -5.42 -3.31
C GLU A 144 -12.60 -6.08 -2.59
N ALA A 145 -12.36 -6.70 -1.43
CA ALA A 145 -13.37 -7.44 -0.69
C ALA A 145 -14.53 -6.54 -0.19
N PHE A 146 -14.20 -5.31 0.23
CA PHE A 146 -15.12 -4.32 0.79
C PHE A 146 -15.57 -3.27 -0.24
N ASP A 147 -15.64 -3.62 -1.53
CA ASP A 147 -16.18 -2.76 -2.60
C ASP A 147 -15.56 -1.35 -2.64
N GLY A 148 -14.24 -1.25 -2.47
CA GLY A 148 -13.51 0.01 -2.46
C GLY A 148 -13.65 0.80 -1.15
N PHE A 149 -14.07 0.15 -0.05
CA PHE A 149 -14.45 0.81 1.20
C PHE A 149 -15.62 1.79 1.05
N ASP A 150 -16.52 1.52 0.10
CA ASP A 150 -17.76 2.28 -0.05
C ASP A 150 -18.69 2.02 1.15
N TYR A 151 -18.75 3.00 2.07
CA TYR A 151 -19.53 2.89 3.30
C TYR A 151 -21.04 2.76 3.04
N GLU A 152 -21.56 3.32 1.94
CA GLU A 152 -22.98 3.20 1.61
C GLU A 152 -23.31 1.76 1.22
N ARG A 153 -22.45 1.14 0.42
CA ARG A 153 -22.58 -0.28 0.03
C ARG A 153 -22.39 -1.21 1.22
N ILE A 154 -21.35 -0.97 2.03
CA ILE A 154 -21.03 -1.81 3.20
C ILE A 154 -22.16 -1.75 4.25
N ALA A 155 -22.80 -0.59 4.44
CA ALA A 155 -23.90 -0.43 5.38
C ALA A 155 -25.10 -1.35 5.08
N VAL A 156 -25.32 -1.67 3.80
CA VAL A 156 -26.46 -2.48 3.33
C VAL A 156 -26.10 -3.92 2.94
N TYR A 157 -24.86 -4.37 3.20
CA TYR A 157 -24.45 -5.75 2.91
C TYR A 157 -25.43 -6.77 3.46
N PRO A 158 -25.93 -7.72 2.65
CA PRO A 158 -26.75 -8.80 3.14
C PRO A 158 -25.89 -9.83 3.91
N ASP A 159 -26.50 -10.71 4.69
CA ASP A 159 -25.76 -11.65 5.54
C ASP A 159 -24.90 -12.63 4.72
N GLU A 160 -25.34 -12.97 3.50
CA GLU A 160 -24.59 -13.78 2.54
C GLU A 160 -23.25 -13.15 2.17
N LYS A 161 -23.21 -11.83 1.98
CA LYS A 161 -21.95 -11.10 1.70
C LYS A 161 -21.03 -11.13 2.91
N LEU A 162 -21.56 -11.03 4.12
CA LEU A 162 -20.76 -11.11 5.35
C LEU A 162 -20.16 -12.52 5.54
N ASP A 163 -20.90 -13.56 5.16
CA ASP A 163 -20.42 -14.94 5.18
C ASP A 163 -19.37 -15.20 4.10
N GLU A 164 -19.52 -14.64 2.90
CA GLU A 164 -18.50 -14.66 1.84
C GLU A 164 -17.19 -14.04 2.33
N LEU A 165 -17.26 -12.83 2.92
CA LEU A 165 -16.10 -12.16 3.51
C LEU A 165 -15.44 -12.99 4.62
N ALA A 166 -16.23 -13.71 5.43
CA ALA A 166 -15.70 -14.57 6.48
C ALA A 166 -14.94 -15.78 5.93
N GLN A 167 -15.18 -16.18 4.68
CA GLN A 167 -14.44 -17.26 4.01
C GLN A 167 -13.27 -16.76 3.17
N ASN A 168 -13.22 -15.47 2.83
CA ASN A 168 -12.15 -14.89 2.03
C ASN A 168 -10.79 -14.98 2.76
N LYS A 169 -9.88 -15.80 2.22
CA LYS A 169 -8.53 -16.06 2.78
C LYS A 169 -7.56 -14.89 2.63
N ASP A 170 -7.85 -13.96 1.73
CA ASP A 170 -6.96 -12.86 1.40
C ASP A 170 -7.07 -11.72 2.43
N ILE A 171 -8.19 -11.65 3.14
CA ILE A 171 -8.41 -10.74 4.29
C ILE A 171 -8.32 -11.45 5.65
N ILE A 172 -8.49 -10.69 6.73
CA ILE A 172 -8.54 -11.23 8.08
C ILE A 172 -9.94 -11.77 8.38
N ARG A 173 -10.06 -13.10 8.46
CA ARG A 173 -11.33 -13.86 8.62
C ARG A 173 -11.89 -13.81 10.04
N ASN A 174 -12.21 -12.62 10.53
CA ASN A 174 -12.85 -12.43 11.83
C ASN A 174 -14.32 -11.98 11.66
N ARG A 175 -15.25 -12.89 11.91
CA ARG A 175 -16.71 -12.66 11.75
C ARG A 175 -17.22 -11.46 12.56
N LEU A 176 -16.69 -11.19 13.75
CA LEU A 176 -17.11 -10.06 14.58
C LEU A 176 -16.65 -8.72 13.98
N LYS A 177 -15.41 -8.64 13.50
CA LYS A 177 -14.86 -7.45 12.84
C LYS A 177 -15.55 -7.16 11.50
N ILE A 178 -15.87 -8.20 10.72
CA ILE A 178 -16.63 -8.06 9.46
C ILE A 178 -18.03 -7.49 9.73
N ARG A 179 -18.75 -8.04 10.72
CA ARG A 179 -20.06 -7.49 11.12
C ARG A 179 -19.95 -6.07 11.68
N ALA A 180 -18.86 -5.78 12.40
CA ALA A 180 -18.59 -4.44 12.90
C ALA A 180 -18.38 -3.44 11.77
N ALA A 181 -17.74 -3.81 10.65
CA ALA A 181 -17.58 -2.93 9.50
C ALA A 181 -18.94 -2.45 8.94
N LYS A 182 -19.89 -3.37 8.73
CA LYS A 182 -21.29 -3.03 8.34
C LYS A 182 -21.97 -2.11 9.35
N ASN A 183 -21.83 -2.39 10.65
CA ASN A 183 -22.40 -1.54 11.70
C ASN A 183 -21.77 -0.14 11.73
N ASN A 184 -20.45 -0.07 11.64
CA ASN A 184 -19.70 1.18 11.69
C ASN A 184 -20.00 2.03 10.46
N ALA A 185 -20.18 1.44 9.28
CA ALA A 185 -20.60 2.15 8.06
C ALA A 185 -21.93 2.89 8.23
N LYS A 186 -22.92 2.25 8.85
CA LYS A 186 -24.21 2.91 9.17
C LYS A 186 -24.01 4.11 10.09
N ILE A 187 -23.24 3.95 11.16
CA ILE A 187 -23.02 5.00 12.16
C ILE A 187 -22.18 6.13 11.59
N PHE A 188 -21.21 5.81 10.72
CA PHE A 188 -20.42 6.76 9.98
C PHE A 188 -21.33 7.70 9.18
N MET A 189 -22.28 7.15 8.43
CA MET A 189 -23.27 7.94 7.68
C MET A 189 -24.19 8.78 8.58
N GLU A 190 -24.58 8.28 9.76
CA GLU A 190 -25.36 9.10 10.70
C GLU A 190 -24.55 10.28 11.26
N ILE A 191 -23.25 10.08 11.51
CA ILE A 191 -22.35 11.17 11.92
C ILE A 191 -22.21 12.19 10.79
N GLN A 192 -22.04 11.76 9.53
CA GLN A 192 -21.98 12.68 8.39
C GLN A 192 -23.23 13.57 8.32
N LYS A 193 -24.42 13.03 8.59
CA LYS A 193 -25.66 13.83 8.62
C LYS A 193 -25.66 14.91 9.72
N GLU A 194 -25.03 14.63 10.86
CA GLU A 194 -25.00 15.55 12.01
C GLU A 194 -23.90 16.63 11.88
N PHE A 195 -22.75 16.26 11.33
CA PHE A 195 -21.55 17.12 11.29
C PHE A 195 -21.18 17.61 9.89
N GLY A 196 -21.91 17.19 8.85
CA GLY A 196 -21.60 17.46 7.45
C GLY A 196 -20.66 16.41 6.84
N SER A 197 -19.59 16.06 7.55
CA SER A 197 -18.68 14.97 7.19
C SER A 197 -18.17 14.23 8.44
N PHE A 198 -17.63 13.02 8.27
CA PHE A 198 -17.01 12.31 9.38
C PHE A 198 -15.64 12.90 9.73
N SER A 199 -14.90 13.41 8.73
CA SER A 199 -13.65 14.11 8.93
C SER A 199 -13.84 15.36 9.79
N ASP A 200 -14.86 16.19 9.51
CA ASP A 200 -15.20 17.36 10.33
C ASP A 200 -15.55 16.98 11.76
N TYR A 201 -16.28 15.87 11.94
CA TYR A 201 -16.57 15.33 13.27
C TYR A 201 -15.29 14.99 14.04
N ILE A 202 -14.33 14.31 13.42
CA ILE A 202 -13.06 13.93 14.07
C ILE A 202 -12.17 15.15 14.33
N TRP A 203 -11.99 16.03 13.34
CA TRP A 203 -11.21 17.26 13.48
C TRP A 203 -11.84 18.25 14.48
N GLY A 204 -13.15 18.17 14.69
CA GLY A 204 -13.86 18.94 15.70
C GLY A 204 -13.39 18.67 17.13
N PHE A 205 -12.79 17.52 17.43
CA PHE A 205 -12.21 17.24 18.75
C PHE A 205 -10.93 18.03 19.05
N THR A 206 -10.28 18.60 18.02
CA THR A 206 -9.03 19.36 18.15
C THR A 206 -9.15 20.78 17.60
N ASP A 207 -10.38 21.26 17.35
CA ASP A 207 -10.64 22.53 16.67
C ASP A 207 -9.88 22.67 15.33
N GLY A 208 -9.75 21.55 14.60
CA GLY A 208 -9.03 21.49 13.32
C GLY A 208 -7.50 21.56 13.43
N LYS A 209 -6.94 21.41 14.63
CA LYS A 209 -5.48 21.48 14.86
C LYS A 209 -4.86 20.09 14.93
N VAL A 210 -3.69 19.95 14.30
CA VAL A 210 -2.82 18.78 14.48
C VAL A 210 -2.24 18.80 15.89
N ILE A 211 -2.30 17.66 16.57
CA ILE A 211 -1.66 17.47 17.87
C ILE A 211 -0.30 16.80 17.65
N ALA A 212 0.77 17.57 17.81
CA ALA A 212 2.14 17.09 17.69
C ALA A 212 2.72 16.79 19.09
N ASN A 213 2.93 15.52 19.45
CA ASN A 213 3.54 15.18 20.73
C ASN A 213 5.07 15.16 20.60
N ARG A 214 5.73 16.18 21.14
CA ARG A 214 7.19 16.42 20.98
C ARG A 214 7.98 16.21 22.27
N ASP A 215 7.61 15.20 23.04
CA ASP A 215 8.20 14.91 24.36
C ASP A 215 8.91 13.55 24.45
N GLY A 216 9.05 12.85 23.32
CA GLY A 216 9.73 11.56 23.23
C GLY A 216 9.00 10.40 23.93
N VAL A 217 7.78 10.62 24.40
CA VAL A 217 7.00 9.58 25.10
C VAL A 217 6.18 8.78 24.10
N VAL A 218 6.51 7.50 23.96
CA VAL A 218 5.71 6.54 23.20
C VAL A 218 4.42 6.23 23.96
N ARG A 219 3.29 6.40 23.30
CA ARG A 219 1.94 6.23 23.87
C ARG A 219 1.17 5.17 23.12
N ALA A 220 0.31 4.46 23.84
CA ALA A 220 -0.69 3.58 23.24
C ALA A 220 -2.10 4.18 23.26
N THR A 221 -2.32 5.24 24.04
CA THR A 221 -3.58 5.99 24.16
C THR A 221 -3.28 7.44 24.54
N SER A 222 -4.25 8.33 24.40
CA SER A 222 -4.22 9.70 24.89
C SER A 222 -5.58 10.14 25.43
N PRO A 223 -5.65 11.26 26.18
CA PRO A 223 -6.94 11.84 26.57
C PRO A 223 -7.86 12.12 25.38
N LEU A 224 -7.29 12.52 24.23
CA LEU A 224 -8.01 12.71 22.99
C LEU A 224 -8.59 11.39 22.46
N SER A 225 -7.77 10.33 22.37
CA SER A 225 -8.27 9.03 21.89
C SER A 225 -9.31 8.44 22.83
N ASP A 226 -9.20 8.65 24.14
CA ASP A 226 -10.19 8.23 25.13
C ASP A 226 -11.54 8.93 24.91
N GLN A 227 -11.52 10.24 24.67
CA GLN A 227 -12.69 11.05 24.39
C GLN A 227 -13.38 10.60 23.09
N VAL A 228 -12.62 10.47 22.00
CA VAL A 228 -13.14 10.03 20.70
C VAL A 228 -13.68 8.60 20.78
N SER A 229 -12.96 7.65 21.40
CA SER A 229 -13.43 6.27 21.62
C SER A 229 -14.73 6.24 22.41
N LYS A 230 -14.83 7.05 23.47
CA LYS A 230 -16.04 7.11 24.30
C LYS A 230 -17.26 7.57 23.50
N ASP A 231 -17.09 8.61 22.67
CA ASP A 231 -18.20 9.12 21.85
C ASP A 231 -18.60 8.13 20.75
N LEU A 232 -17.63 7.57 20.01
CA LEU A 232 -17.89 6.56 18.99
C LEU A 232 -18.58 5.31 19.57
N LYS A 233 -18.17 4.84 20.75
CA LYS A 233 -18.85 3.74 21.46
C LYS A 233 -20.27 4.10 21.86
N LYS A 234 -20.50 5.33 22.34
CA LYS A 234 -21.83 5.82 22.70
C LYS A 234 -22.76 5.86 21.48
N ARG A 235 -22.23 6.21 20.31
CA ARG A 235 -22.93 6.15 19.01
C ARG A 235 -23.16 4.73 18.49
N GLY A 236 -22.55 3.73 19.13
CA GLY A 236 -22.76 2.31 18.85
C GLY A 236 -21.68 1.65 17.99
N MET A 237 -20.60 2.36 17.64
CA MET A 237 -19.51 1.78 16.87
C MET A 237 -18.84 0.65 17.66
N LYS A 238 -18.32 -0.34 16.92
CA LYS A 238 -17.63 -1.52 17.46
C LYS A 238 -16.16 -1.49 17.04
N PHE A 239 -15.31 -2.12 17.85
CA PHE A 239 -13.85 -2.14 17.64
C PHE A 239 -13.20 -0.74 17.60
N VAL A 240 -13.77 0.21 18.34
CA VAL A 240 -13.27 1.59 18.49
C VAL A 240 -12.72 1.81 19.91
N GLY A 241 -11.86 0.90 20.39
CA GLY A 241 -11.18 1.06 21.67
C GLY A 241 -10.18 2.22 21.65
N SER A 242 -9.84 2.81 22.81
CA SER A 242 -8.96 3.98 22.83
C SER A 242 -7.61 3.74 22.15
N THR A 243 -7.02 2.55 22.29
CA THR A 243 -5.78 2.19 21.58
C THR A 243 -5.95 2.17 20.06
N ILE A 244 -7.06 1.61 19.57
CA ILE A 244 -7.36 1.58 18.13
C ILE A 244 -7.57 3.01 17.63
N ILE A 245 -8.30 3.82 18.39
CA ILE A 245 -8.56 5.22 18.05
C ILE A 245 -7.28 6.06 18.11
N TYR A 246 -6.35 5.77 19.02
CA TYR A 246 -5.06 6.45 19.06
C TYR A 246 -4.27 6.20 17.77
N SER A 247 -4.10 4.92 17.38
CA SER A 247 -3.47 4.55 16.11
C SER A 247 -4.18 5.19 14.91
N TYR A 248 -5.51 5.15 14.91
CA TYR A 248 -6.33 5.75 13.86
C TYR A 248 -6.09 7.26 13.72
N LEU A 249 -6.09 8.01 14.84
CA LEU A 249 -5.84 9.45 14.82
C LEU A 249 -4.44 9.81 14.32
N GLN A 250 -3.44 8.95 14.59
CA GLN A 250 -2.11 9.09 13.98
C GLN A 250 -2.15 8.80 12.48
N ALA A 251 -2.84 7.73 12.08
CA ALA A 251 -2.95 7.29 10.70
C ALA A 251 -3.65 8.28 9.76
N VAL A 252 -4.62 9.05 10.28
CA VAL A 252 -5.31 10.12 9.53
C VAL A 252 -4.71 11.51 9.75
N GLY A 253 -3.62 11.61 10.53
CA GLY A 253 -2.84 12.83 10.75
C GLY A 253 -3.47 13.87 11.67
N VAL A 254 -4.46 13.49 12.48
CA VAL A 254 -4.95 14.33 13.59
C VAL A 254 -3.89 14.42 14.69
N ILE A 255 -3.17 13.32 14.89
CA ILE A 255 -1.99 13.25 15.76
C ILE A 255 -0.76 13.04 14.86
N ASP A 256 0.26 13.85 15.10
CA ASP A 256 1.59 13.65 14.53
C ASP A 256 2.51 13.20 15.66
N ASP A 257 2.95 11.94 15.57
CA ASP A 257 3.85 11.28 16.51
C ASP A 257 5.11 10.75 15.82
N HIS A 258 5.56 11.39 14.73
CA HIS A 258 6.87 11.07 14.17
C HIS A 258 7.95 11.22 15.25
N ASP A 259 8.90 10.27 15.28
CA ASP A 259 10.02 10.29 16.22
C ASP A 259 10.87 11.55 16.00
N GLU A 260 11.50 12.10 17.04
CA GLU A 260 12.29 13.35 16.97
C GLU A 260 13.41 13.32 15.91
N GLU A 261 14.00 12.15 15.68
CA GLU A 261 15.03 11.97 14.65
C GLU A 261 14.48 11.62 13.25
N CYS A 262 13.16 11.49 13.11
CA CYS A 262 12.50 11.18 11.84
C CYS A 262 12.61 12.37 10.89
N SER A 263 12.90 12.10 9.61
CA SER A 263 12.95 13.13 8.56
C SER A 263 11.57 13.71 8.20
N PHE A 264 10.50 13.22 8.81
CA PHE A 264 9.11 13.59 8.60
C PHE A 264 8.46 14.21 9.86
N TYR A 265 9.28 14.53 10.86
CA TYR A 265 8.89 15.25 12.09
C TYR A 265 8.45 16.69 11.83
#